data_AF-A0A1C7MYK1-F1
#
_entry.id   AF-A0A1C7MYK1-F1
#
_cell.length_a   1.000
_cell.length_b   1.000
_cell.length_c   1.000
_cell.angle_alpha   90.00
_cell.angle_beta   90.00
_cell.angle_gamma   90.00
#
_symmetry.space_group_name_H-M   'P 1'
#
loop_
_entity.id
_entity.type
_entity.pdbx_description
1 polymer ?
#
loop_
_entity_poly.entity_id
_entity_poly.type
_entity_poly.pdbx_seq_one_letter_code
_entity_poly.pdbx_strand_id
1 'polypeptide(L)'
;IFVPHSGNRFPGFDIESKTNDDELLRNYIYGVHVAEYMEYLEEEDEERYKKQFSTFIKNGITSDMVEDMYTEAHEAIRADPSPKPTEKKGKPAKPYRRATALNKKQRVNKVKEAKAAFDAAQ
;
A
#
# COMPACT_ATOMS: atom_id res chain seq x y z
N ILE A 1 -13.77 12.96 -19.61
CA ILE A 1 -14.16 13.62 -18.34
C ILE A 1 -13.78 15.08 -18.48
N PHE A 2 -14.66 16.02 -18.12
CA PHE A 2 -14.32 17.44 -18.13
C PHE A 2 -13.99 17.87 -16.69
N VAL A 3 -12.72 18.16 -16.43
CA VAL A 3 -12.24 18.70 -15.16
C VAL A 3 -11.64 20.08 -15.45
N PRO A 4 -12.29 21.19 -15.03
CA PRO A 4 -11.73 22.52 -15.26
C PRO A 4 -10.46 22.71 -14.42
N HIS A 5 -9.34 23.03 -15.07
CA HIS A 5 -8.04 23.23 -14.43
C HIS A 5 -7.19 24.27 -15.18
N SER A 6 -6.15 24.76 -14.50
CA SER A 6 -5.08 25.60 -15.07
C SER A 6 -3.74 24.87 -14.99
N GLY A 7 -2.80 25.18 -15.89
CA GLY A 7 -1.49 24.51 -15.96
C GLY A 7 -0.48 24.91 -14.88
N ASN A 8 -0.74 25.97 -14.13
CA ASN A 8 0.20 26.59 -13.18
C ASN A 8 0.63 25.75 -11.96
N ARG A 9 0.07 24.55 -11.81
CA ARG A 9 0.39 23.61 -10.73
C ARG A 9 1.00 22.31 -11.24
N PHE A 10 1.19 22.19 -12.55
CA PHE A 10 1.90 21.05 -13.10
C PHE A 10 3.41 21.21 -12.90
N PRO A 11 4.14 20.10 -12.72
CA PRO A 11 5.60 20.10 -12.82
C PRO A 11 6.04 20.80 -14.11
N GLY A 12 7.05 21.65 -14.02
CA GLY A 12 7.57 22.38 -15.19
C GLY A 12 6.95 23.76 -15.39
N PHE A 13 6.00 24.20 -14.56
CA PHE A 13 5.52 25.57 -14.59
C PHE A 13 6.57 26.55 -14.03
N ASP A 14 6.95 27.54 -14.83
CA ASP A 14 7.79 28.64 -14.38
C ASP A 14 6.94 29.83 -13.91
N ILE A 15 7.18 30.28 -12.67
CA ILE A 15 6.45 31.38 -12.04
C ILE A 15 6.81 32.73 -12.68
N GLU A 16 8.03 32.87 -13.18
CA GLU A 16 8.52 34.13 -13.74
C GLU A 16 7.95 34.37 -15.15
N SER A 17 8.19 33.42 -16.06
CA SER A 17 7.71 33.50 -17.44
C SER A 17 6.23 33.10 -17.62
N LYS A 18 5.64 32.44 -16.62
CA LYS A 18 4.26 31.90 -16.65
C LYS A 18 4.03 30.90 -17.79
N THR A 19 5.08 30.19 -18.22
CA THR A 19 5.00 29.13 -19.22
C THR A 19 5.14 27.75 -18.56
N ASN A 20 4.78 26.69 -19.29
CA ASN A 20 5.00 25.30 -18.86
C ASN A 20 6.07 24.65 -19.73
N ASP A 21 6.93 23.88 -19.09
CA ASP A 21 7.78 22.90 -19.74
C ASP A 21 7.03 21.57 -19.88
N ASP A 22 6.55 21.31 -21.10
CA ASP A 22 5.78 20.11 -21.43
C ASP A 22 6.66 18.84 -21.45
N GLU A 23 7.97 18.98 -21.69
CA GLU A 23 8.90 17.84 -21.68
C GLU A 23 9.13 17.34 -20.26
N LEU A 24 9.37 18.27 -19.32
CA LEU A 24 9.47 17.92 -17.91
C LEU A 24 8.16 17.31 -17.40
N LEU A 25 7.00 17.87 -17.77
CA LEU A 25 5.71 17.30 -17.43
C LEU A 25 5.55 15.86 -17.96
N ARG A 26 5.94 15.61 -19.21
CA ARG A 26 5.95 14.26 -19.81
C ARG A 26 6.82 13.30 -18.99
N ASN A 27 8.02 13.72 -18.61
CA ASN A 27 8.95 12.92 -17.80
C ASN A 27 8.34 12.56 -16.43
N TYR A 28 7.56 13.45 -15.83
CA TYR A 28 6.83 13.15 -14.59
C TYR A 28 5.69 12.16 -14.78
N ILE A 29 4.98 12.21 -15.92
CA ILE A 29 3.90 11.27 -16.24
C ILE A 29 4.43 9.84 -16.35
N TYR A 30 5.58 9.65 -17.00
CA TYR A 30 6.19 8.33 -17.22
C TYR A 30 7.21 7.94 -16.15
N GLY A 31 7.34 8.71 -15.07
CA GLY A 31 8.17 8.32 -13.93
C GLY A 31 9.68 8.42 -14.17
N VAL A 32 10.14 9.17 -15.18
CA VAL A 32 11.57 9.33 -15.51
C VAL A 32 12.37 9.91 -14.32
N HIS A 33 11.81 10.88 -13.59
CA HIS A 33 12.43 11.40 -12.36
C HIS A 33 12.68 10.32 -11.28
N VAL A 34 11.88 9.25 -11.25
CA VAL A 34 12.11 8.10 -10.35
C VAL A 34 13.22 7.22 -10.92
N ALA A 35 13.23 6.99 -12.24
CA ALA A 35 14.28 6.24 -12.92
C ALA A 35 15.66 6.90 -12.75
N GLU A 36 15.75 8.22 -12.95
CA GLU A 36 16.97 9.01 -12.71
C GLU A 36 17.44 8.89 -11.26
N TYR A 37 16.51 8.89 -10.29
CA TYR A 37 16.86 8.71 -8.88
C TYR A 37 17.26 7.27 -8.53
N MET A 38 16.69 6.27 -9.23
CA MET A 38 17.12 4.88 -9.13
C MET A 38 18.57 4.73 -9.61
N GLU A 39 18.91 5.29 -10.78
CA GLU A 39 20.26 5.27 -11.34
C GLU A 39 21.25 5.97 -10.43
N TYR A 40 20.92 7.19 -9.98
CA TYR A 40 21.75 7.94 -9.05
C TYR A 40 22.04 7.16 -7.76
N LEU A 41 21.03 6.52 -7.14
CA LEU A 41 21.25 5.74 -5.93
C LEU A 41 21.99 4.43 -6.19
N GLU A 42 21.81 3.81 -7.35
CA GLU A 42 22.53 2.60 -7.72
C GLU A 42 24.04 2.85 -7.83
N GLU A 43 24.45 4.02 -8.33
CA GLU A 43 25.85 4.43 -8.45
C GLU A 43 26.44 4.94 -7.12
N GLU A 44 25.69 5.75 -6.37
CA GLU A 44 26.22 6.51 -5.22
C GLU A 44 26.02 5.83 -3.86
N ASP A 45 24.90 5.11 -3.64
CA ASP A 45 24.55 4.49 -2.36
C ASP A 45 23.66 3.24 -2.54
N GLU A 46 24.33 2.12 -2.83
CA GLU A 46 23.67 0.82 -3.07
C GLU A 46 22.83 0.34 -1.86
N GLU A 47 23.18 0.73 -0.62
CA GLU A 47 22.42 0.37 0.57
C GLU A 47 21.05 1.07 0.58
N ARG A 48 21.04 2.38 0.27
CA ARG A 48 19.79 3.13 0.11
C ARG A 48 18.98 2.63 -1.07
N TYR A 49 19.63 2.33 -2.20
CA TYR A 49 18.97 1.76 -3.37
C TYR A 49 18.21 0.47 -3.01
N LYS A 50 18.91 -0.50 -2.39
CA LYS A 50 18.31 -1.77 -1.95
C LYS A 50 17.17 -1.57 -0.96
N LYS A 51 17.28 -0.59 -0.06
CA LYS A 51 16.25 -0.31 0.95
C LYS A 51 15.00 0.31 0.32
N GLN A 52 15.17 1.35 -0.49
CA GLN A 52 14.05 2.11 -1.07
C GLN A 52 13.36 1.35 -2.21
N PHE A 53 14.15 0.75 -3.10
CA PHE A 53 13.67 0.06 -4.30
C PHE A 53 13.58 -1.46 -4.14
N SER A 54 13.53 -1.96 -2.89
CA SER A 54 13.46 -3.40 -2.58
C SER A 54 12.37 -4.17 -3.34
N THR A 55 11.23 -3.55 -3.65
CA THR A 55 10.14 -4.19 -4.40
C THR A 55 10.42 -4.22 -5.90
N PHE A 56 11.07 -3.19 -6.45
CA PHE A 56 11.48 -3.13 -7.85
C PHE A 56 12.53 -4.22 -8.13
N ILE A 57 13.54 -4.33 -7.25
CA ILE A 57 14.57 -5.37 -7.32
C ILE A 57 13.94 -6.78 -7.26
N LYS A 58 12.97 -7.00 -6.37
CA LYS A 58 12.25 -8.29 -6.27
C LYS A 58 11.48 -8.66 -7.54
N ASN A 59 10.95 -7.66 -8.24
CA ASN A 59 10.19 -7.84 -9.46
C ASN A 59 11.06 -7.76 -10.72
N GLY A 60 12.37 -7.54 -10.60
CA GLY A 60 13.30 -7.40 -11.72
C GLY A 60 13.08 -6.13 -12.55
N ILE A 61 12.55 -5.07 -11.94
CA ILE A 61 12.29 -3.80 -12.61
C ILE A 61 13.50 -2.89 -12.44
N THR A 62 14.15 -2.53 -13.54
CA THR A 62 15.29 -1.61 -13.64
C THR A 62 14.83 -0.20 -14.03
N SER A 63 15.72 0.80 -13.97
CA SER A 63 15.39 2.22 -14.24
C SER A 63 14.87 2.44 -15.66
N ASP A 64 15.50 1.81 -16.66
CA ASP A 64 15.13 1.82 -18.07
C ASP A 64 13.71 1.26 -18.33
N MET A 65 13.26 0.29 -17.53
CA MET A 65 11.94 -0.32 -17.67
C MET A 65 10.79 0.52 -17.10
N VAL A 66 11.07 1.60 -16.37
CA VAL A 66 10.02 2.38 -15.68
C VAL A 66 9.11 3.12 -16.65
N GLU A 67 9.64 3.75 -17.71
CA GLU A 67 8.85 4.46 -18.72
C GLU A 67 7.95 3.50 -19.50
N ASP A 68 8.50 2.35 -19.91
CA ASP A 68 7.76 1.30 -20.63
C ASP A 68 6.64 0.72 -19.77
N MET A 69 6.89 0.45 -18.49
CA MET A 69 5.89 -0.06 -17.55
C MET A 69 4.64 0.84 -17.47
N TYR A 70 4.83 2.16 -17.41
CA TYR A 70 3.69 3.10 -17.38
C TYR A 70 3.00 3.23 -18.74
N THR A 71 3.77 3.19 -19.83
CA THR A 71 3.23 3.21 -21.19
C THR A 71 2.31 2.03 -21.44
N GLU A 72 2.78 0.81 -21.14
CA GLU A 72 1.99 -0.42 -21.23
C GLU A 72 0.76 -0.38 -20.31
N ALA A 73 0.91 0.14 -19.08
CA ALA A 73 -0.21 0.27 -18.15
C ALA A 73 -1.31 1.21 -18.70
N HIS A 74 -0.93 2.34 -19.31
CA HIS A 74 -1.89 3.26 -19.92
C HIS A 74 -2.63 2.63 -21.11
N GLU A 75 -1.94 1.84 -21.93
CA GLU A 75 -2.56 1.07 -23.01
C GLU A 75 -3.54 0.02 -22.47
N ALA A 76 -3.12 -0.76 -21.47
CA ALA A 76 -3.95 -1.79 -20.85
C ALA A 76 -5.23 -1.21 -20.21
N ILE A 77 -5.13 -0.07 -19.51
CA ILE A 77 -6.29 0.61 -18.91
C ILE A 77 -7.27 1.09 -19.99
N ARG A 78 -6.76 1.59 -21.13
CA ARG A 78 -7.62 2.01 -22.25
C ARG A 78 -8.27 0.84 -22.96
N ALA A 79 -7.57 -0.31 -23.04
CA ALA A 79 -8.08 -1.53 -23.65
C ALA A 79 -9.22 -2.17 -22.85
N ASP A 80 -9.06 -2.29 -21.53
CA ASP A 80 -10.13 -2.74 -20.62
C ASP A 80 -10.16 -1.92 -19.31
N PRO A 81 -10.98 -0.84 -19.26
CA PRO A 81 -11.11 -0.02 -18.07
C PRO A 81 -12.04 -0.64 -17.01
N SER A 82 -12.58 -1.83 -17.26
CA SER A 82 -13.60 -2.43 -16.40
C SER A 82 -13.00 -2.92 -15.08
N PRO A 83 -13.56 -2.55 -13.91
CA PRO A 83 -13.01 -3.00 -12.64
C PRO A 83 -13.28 -4.49 -12.43
N LYS A 84 -12.20 -5.29 -12.40
CA LYS A 84 -12.29 -6.73 -12.10
C LYS A 84 -12.51 -6.93 -10.58
N PRO A 85 -13.62 -7.55 -10.14
CA PRO A 85 -13.85 -7.79 -8.73
C PRO A 85 -12.85 -8.81 -8.17
N THR A 86 -12.40 -8.58 -6.95
CA THR A 86 -11.51 -9.53 -6.26
C THR A 86 -12.28 -10.75 -5.76
N GLU A 87 -11.65 -11.92 -5.85
CA GLU A 87 -12.19 -13.15 -5.25
C GLU A 87 -12.13 -13.06 -3.74
N LYS A 88 -13.28 -12.78 -3.11
CA LYS A 88 -13.39 -12.76 -1.65
C LYS A 88 -13.45 -14.19 -1.14
N LYS A 89 -12.30 -14.73 -0.72
CA LYS A 89 -12.28 -15.93 0.12
C LYS A 89 -13.04 -15.60 1.41
N GLY A 90 -14.15 -16.30 1.66
CA GLY A 90 -14.93 -16.14 2.88
C GLY A 90 -13.99 -16.30 4.07
N LYS A 91 -13.82 -15.24 4.87
CA LYS A 91 -13.05 -15.37 6.11
C LYS A 91 -13.81 -16.37 6.99
N PRO A 92 -13.13 -17.36 7.60
CA PRO A 92 -13.80 -18.20 8.58
C PRO A 92 -14.43 -17.26 9.62
N ALA A 93 -15.70 -17.48 9.94
CA ALA A 93 -16.38 -16.66 10.93
C ALA A 93 -15.51 -16.65 12.18
N LYS A 94 -14.95 -15.47 12.52
CA LYS A 94 -14.18 -15.35 13.77
C LYS A 94 -15.16 -15.75 14.87
N PRO A 95 -14.85 -16.79 15.68
CA PRO A 95 -15.74 -17.17 16.77
C PRO A 95 -15.93 -15.91 17.61
N TYR A 96 -17.18 -15.48 17.73
CA TYR A 96 -17.53 -14.29 18.46
C TYR A 96 -17.18 -14.53 19.93
N ARG A 97 -16.02 -14.00 20.36
CA ARG A 97 -15.54 -14.14 21.74
C ARG A 97 -16.28 -13.17 22.65
N ARG A 98 -17.60 -13.34 22.80
CA ARG A 98 -18.29 -12.78 23.97
C ARG A 98 -18.14 -13.74 25.13
N ALA A 99 -17.77 -13.22 26.30
CA ALA A 99 -17.85 -13.98 27.53
C ALA A 99 -19.31 -14.40 27.74
N THR A 100 -19.59 -15.69 27.64
CA THR A 100 -20.89 -16.27 27.97
C THR A 100 -21.05 -16.29 29.48
N ALA A 101 -22.23 -15.89 29.98
CA ALA A 101 -22.53 -15.96 31.40
C ALA A 101 -22.44 -17.41 31.92
N LEU A 102 -21.83 -17.61 33.08
CA LEU A 102 -21.76 -18.93 33.73
C LEU A 102 -23.17 -19.44 34.05
N ASN A 103 -23.42 -20.72 33.80
CA ASN A 103 -24.64 -21.41 34.25
C ASN A 103 -24.61 -21.63 35.78
N LYS A 104 -25.76 -21.83 36.43
CA LYS A 104 -25.93 -22.08 37.87
C LYS A 104 -24.97 -23.16 38.39
N LYS A 105 -24.85 -24.30 37.69
CA LYS A 105 -23.92 -25.38 38.08
C LYS A 105 -22.46 -24.91 38.13
N GLN A 106 -22.02 -24.16 37.13
CA GLN A 106 -20.66 -23.61 37.06
C GLN A 106 -20.42 -22.57 38.18
N ARG A 107 -21.42 -21.73 38.49
CA ARG A 107 -21.34 -20.77 39.60
C ARG A 107 -21.21 -21.48 40.95
N VAL A 108 -22.01 -22.52 41.18
CA VAL A 108 -21.97 -23.31 42.43
C VAL A 108 -20.62 -24.02 42.58
N ASN A 109 -20.11 -24.62 41.51
CA ASN A 109 -18.79 -25.27 41.54
C ASN A 109 -17.67 -24.27 41.81
N LYS A 110 -17.70 -23.09 41.16
CA LYS A 110 -16.72 -22.02 41.42
C LYS A 110 -16.73 -21.57 42.89
N VAL A 111 -17.91 -21.46 43.50
CA VAL A 111 -18.02 -21.13 44.94
C VAL A 111 -17.48 -22.27 45.80
N LYS A 112 -17.75 -23.53 45.45
CA LYS A 112 -17.25 -24.70 46.18
C LYS A 112 -15.72 -24.79 46.14
N GLU A 113 -15.13 -24.61 44.96
CA GLU A 113 -13.68 -24.59 44.75
C GLU A 113 -13.02 -23.43 45.50
N ALA A 114 -13.61 -22.23 45.45
CA ALA A 114 -13.10 -21.07 46.18
C ALA A 114 -13.10 -21.29 47.71
N LYS A 115 -14.15 -21.94 48.25
CA LYS A 115 -14.21 -22.29 49.68
C LYS A 115 -13.15 -23.34 50.04
N ALA A 116 -13.07 -24.43 49.28
CA ALA A 116 -12.08 -25.48 49.54
C ALA A 116 -10.63 -24.97 49.45
N ALA A 117 -10.34 -24.07 48.50
CA ALA A 117 -9.03 -23.45 48.38
C ALA A 117 -8.70 -22.52 49.56
N PHE A 118 -9.69 -21.81 50.10
CA PHE A 118 -9.52 -20.99 51.29
C PHE A 118 -9.26 -21.84 52.53
N ASP A 119 -10.05 -22.90 52.72
CA ASP A 119 -9.91 -23.83 53.85
C ASP A 119 -8.57 -24.59 53.81
N ALA A 120 -8.07 -24.92 52.61
CA ALA A 120 -6.76 -25.57 52.44
C ALA A 120 -5.56 -24.63 52.60
N ALA A 121 -5.78 -23.32 52.61
CA ALA A 121 -4.75 -22.30 52.81
C ALA A 121 -4.69 -21.78 54.27
N GLN A 122 -5.60 -22.22 55.13
CA GLN A 122 -5.53 -22.07 56.59
C GLN A 122 -4.72 -23.19 57.23
#